data_AF-A0A7Y7HTH9-F1
#
_entry.id   AF-A0A7Y7HTH9-F1
#
_cell.length_a   1.000
_cell.length_b   1.000
_cell.length_c   1.000
_cell.angle_alpha   90.00
_cell.angle_beta   90.00
_cell.angle_gamma   90.00
#
_symmetry.space_group_name_H-M   'P 1'
#
loop_
_entity.id
_entity.type
_entity.pdbx_description
1 polymer ?
#
loop_
_entity_poly.entity_id
_entity_poly.type
_entity_poly.pdbx_seq_one_letter_code
_entity_poly.pdbx_strand_id
1 'polypeptide(L)'
;MNPGILYATSAFLCWGLFPLYFHAIDEVPPLQILAHRMLWSLLFLVLVLTARQQWKWLPRVLRQPRVLLSFVASALLLTANWGVYIWSVNNGHVIDASLGYFINPLFNVLLGLVVLKERLRRGQWISVGVAAAGVAWLTWQAGQMPWIALILGITFGGYGLLRKTAALAALEGLSLETMILFPLALMYVLWLSFHGQNAFLNTPHDSTRWLLAAAGPITAIPLLLFAAGARRIPMAVLGLLQYLSPTMQALLGVWVFHEAFTADRLIGFLIIWAALILYVAEGLWVSRRAK
;
A
#
# COMPACT_ATOMS: atom_id res chain seq x y z
N MET A 1 -8.45 21.16 8.94
CA MET A 1 -8.49 19.82 8.28
C MET A 1 -7.60 18.88 9.07
N ASN A 2 -8.02 17.65 9.41
CA ASN A 2 -7.18 16.74 10.21
C ASN A 2 -5.92 16.36 9.39
N PRO A 3 -4.69 16.69 9.85
CA PRO A 3 -3.47 16.44 9.07
C PRO A 3 -3.28 14.95 8.75
N GLY A 4 -3.81 14.03 9.58
CA GLY A 4 -3.77 12.60 9.31
C GLY A 4 -4.59 12.18 8.08
N ILE A 5 -5.76 12.80 7.87
CA ILE A 5 -6.58 12.55 6.67
C ILE A 5 -5.85 13.04 5.43
N LEU A 6 -5.21 14.22 5.50
CA LEU A 6 -4.45 14.76 4.39
C LEU A 6 -3.29 13.84 4.01
N TYR A 7 -2.48 13.40 4.97
CA TYR A 7 -1.38 12.47 4.69
C TYR A 7 -1.85 11.14 4.10
N ALA A 8 -2.88 10.51 4.67
CA ALA A 8 -3.42 9.25 4.15
C ALA A 8 -3.99 9.43 2.73
N THR A 9 -4.76 10.49 2.50
CA THR A 9 -5.33 10.81 1.18
C THR A 9 -4.21 10.99 0.15
N SER A 10 -3.19 11.81 0.45
CA SER A 10 -2.05 11.99 -0.46
C SER A 10 -1.32 10.68 -0.76
N ALA A 11 -1.14 9.80 0.23
CA ALA A 11 -0.54 8.49 0.01
C ALA A 11 -1.36 7.64 -0.98
N PHE A 12 -2.67 7.55 -0.78
CA PHE A 12 -3.56 6.77 -1.65
C PHE A 12 -3.71 7.38 -3.05
N LEU A 13 -3.66 8.71 -3.19
CA LEU A 13 -3.61 9.36 -4.50
C LEU A 13 -2.32 9.02 -5.24
N CYS A 14 -1.17 9.08 -4.57
CA CYS A 14 0.11 8.68 -5.18
C CYS A 14 0.09 7.21 -5.63
N TRP A 15 -0.43 6.29 -4.80
CA TRP A 15 -0.60 4.88 -5.20
C TRP A 15 -1.61 4.70 -6.34
N GLY A 16 -2.62 5.57 -6.44
CA GLY A 16 -3.53 5.59 -7.57
C GLY A 16 -2.86 5.87 -8.91
N LEU A 17 -1.74 6.61 -8.90
CA LEU A 17 -0.95 6.96 -10.10
C LEU A 17 0.12 5.92 -10.46
N PHE A 18 0.32 4.89 -9.64
CA PHE A 18 1.36 3.87 -9.88
C PHE A 18 1.24 3.15 -11.24
N PRO A 19 0.05 2.88 -11.81
CA PRO A 19 -0.04 2.29 -13.14
C PRO A 19 0.68 3.09 -14.23
N LEU A 20 0.67 4.43 -14.17
CA LEU A 20 1.39 5.27 -15.13
C LEU A 20 2.90 5.04 -15.05
N TYR A 21 3.42 4.94 -13.83
CA TYR A 21 4.83 4.66 -13.60
C TYR A 21 5.20 3.25 -14.10
N PHE A 22 4.41 2.23 -13.76
CA PHE A 22 4.71 0.85 -14.19
C PHE A 22 4.58 0.67 -15.69
N HIS A 23 3.65 1.36 -16.35
CA HIS A 23 3.54 1.36 -17.80
C HIS A 23 4.77 1.99 -18.48
N ALA A 24 5.39 3.00 -17.87
CA ALA A 24 6.58 3.65 -18.40
C ALA A 24 7.88 2.81 -18.24
N ILE A 25 7.85 1.71 -17.48
CA ILE A 25 8.99 0.81 -17.25
C ILE A 25 8.60 -0.65 -17.47
N ASP A 26 7.64 -0.90 -18.35
CA ASP A 26 7.10 -2.23 -18.65
C ASP A 26 8.15 -3.21 -19.20
N GLU A 27 9.23 -2.70 -19.80
CA GLU A 27 10.39 -3.48 -20.22
C GLU A 27 11.18 -4.12 -19.05
N VAL A 28 11.01 -3.64 -17.82
CA VAL A 28 11.77 -4.12 -16.66
C VAL A 28 10.99 -5.20 -15.91
N PRO A 29 11.59 -6.38 -15.63
CA PRO A 29 10.90 -7.42 -14.89
C PRO A 29 10.44 -6.96 -13.48
N PRO A 30 9.22 -7.32 -13.02
CA PRO A 30 8.66 -6.81 -11.76
C PRO A 30 9.53 -6.99 -10.51
N LEU A 31 10.23 -8.13 -10.40
CA LEU A 31 11.16 -8.38 -9.30
C LEU A 31 12.35 -7.42 -9.30
N GLN A 32 12.85 -7.05 -10.48
CA GLN A 32 13.92 -6.07 -10.59
C GLN A 32 13.42 -4.68 -10.19
N ILE A 33 12.20 -4.31 -10.61
CA ILE A 33 11.57 -3.05 -10.18
C ILE A 33 11.47 -3.02 -8.65
N LEU A 34 11.01 -4.12 -8.02
CA LEU A 34 10.90 -4.22 -6.56
C LEU A 34 12.24 -4.02 -5.86
N ALA A 35 13.30 -4.66 -6.34
CA ALA A 35 14.62 -4.54 -5.74
C ALA A 35 15.17 -3.11 -5.86
N HIS A 36 15.05 -2.49 -7.03
CA HIS A 36 15.44 -1.10 -7.24
C HIS A 36 14.62 -0.14 -6.36
N ARG A 37 13.31 -0.38 -6.19
CA ARG A 37 12.48 0.39 -5.24
C ARG A 37 13.06 0.35 -3.83
N MET A 38 13.52 -0.81 -3.35
CA MET A 38 14.13 -0.93 -2.01
C MET A 38 15.48 -0.22 -1.92
N LEU A 39 16.38 -0.43 -2.89
CA LEU A 39 17.72 0.17 -2.91
C LEU A 39 17.67 1.69 -2.95
N TRP A 40 16.93 2.25 -3.91
CA TRP A 40 16.83 3.69 -4.10
C TRP A 40 15.97 4.35 -3.00
N SER A 41 15.01 3.63 -2.41
CA SER A 41 14.30 4.13 -1.22
C SER A 41 15.25 4.31 -0.05
N LEU A 42 16.16 3.36 0.19
CA LEU A 42 17.12 3.53 1.29
C LEU A 42 18.02 4.73 1.03
N LEU A 43 18.57 4.86 -0.18
CA LEU A 43 19.41 5.99 -0.53
C LEU A 43 18.67 7.32 -0.29
N PHE A 44 17.44 7.44 -0.81
CA PHE A 44 16.60 8.61 -0.60
C PHE A 44 16.37 8.89 0.90
N LEU A 45 16.01 7.88 1.69
CA LEU A 45 15.75 8.03 3.12
C LEU A 45 17.01 8.42 3.90
N VAL A 46 18.17 7.84 3.57
CA VAL A 46 19.48 8.20 4.15
C VAL A 46 19.83 9.66 3.86
N LEU A 47 19.60 10.13 2.63
CA LEU A 47 19.81 11.53 2.26
C LEU A 47 18.90 12.45 3.09
N VAL A 48 17.62 12.11 3.22
CA VAL A 48 16.65 12.88 4.01
C VAL A 48 17.02 12.88 5.51
N LEU A 49 17.42 11.74 6.07
CA LEU A 49 17.83 11.62 7.47
C LEU A 49 19.09 12.45 7.75
N THR A 50 20.07 12.42 6.84
CA THR A 50 21.31 13.20 6.94
C THR A 50 21.03 14.68 6.85
N ALA A 51 20.24 15.12 5.87
CA ALA A 51 19.85 16.52 5.73
C ALA A 51 19.09 17.05 6.96
N ARG A 52 18.27 16.20 7.60
CA ARG A 52 17.54 16.54 8.83
C ARG A 52 18.35 16.30 10.12
N GLN A 53 19.56 15.74 10.03
CA GLN A 53 20.39 15.34 11.16
C GLN A 53 19.68 14.38 12.16
N GLN A 54 18.77 13.53 11.66
CA GLN A 54 17.92 12.66 12.48
C GLN A 54 18.50 11.24 12.62
N TRP A 55 19.72 11.11 13.14
CA TRP A 55 20.39 9.80 13.30
C TRP A 55 20.38 9.26 14.74
N LYS A 56 20.05 10.10 15.72
CA LYS A 56 20.16 9.78 17.16
C LYS A 56 19.24 8.64 17.62
N TRP A 57 18.19 8.33 16.87
CA TRP A 57 17.26 7.24 17.19
C TRP A 57 17.86 5.86 16.92
N LEU A 58 18.73 5.72 15.91
CA LEU A 58 19.18 4.42 15.41
C LEU A 58 19.94 3.60 16.47
N PRO A 59 20.96 4.15 17.18
CA PRO A 59 21.66 3.39 18.22
C PRO A 59 20.76 2.97 19.39
N ARG A 60 19.70 3.76 19.67
CA ARG A 60 18.75 3.46 20.76
C ARG A 60 17.87 2.26 20.40
N VAL A 61 17.41 2.19 19.15
CA VAL A 61 16.55 1.12 18.66
C VAL A 61 17.28 -0.20 18.56
N LEU A 62 18.55 -0.19 18.15
CA LEU A 62 19.38 -1.40 18.08
C LEU A 62 19.55 -2.07 19.45
N ARG A 63 19.36 -1.33 20.55
CA ARG A 63 19.38 -1.86 21.92
C ARG A 63 18.00 -2.32 22.43
N GLN A 64 16.95 -2.20 21.62
CA GLN A 64 15.57 -2.52 21.98
C GLN A 64 15.03 -3.66 21.09
N PRO A 65 15.31 -4.93 21.43
CA PRO A 65 14.99 -6.07 20.56
C PRO A 65 13.50 -6.19 20.26
N ARG A 66 12.61 -5.81 21.20
CA ARG A 66 11.16 -5.81 20.98
C ARG A 66 10.73 -4.82 19.89
N VAL A 67 11.34 -3.64 19.85
CA VAL A 67 11.06 -2.63 18.82
C VAL A 67 11.59 -3.14 17.48
N LEU A 68 12.81 -3.68 17.46
CA LEU A 68 13.41 -4.23 16.24
C LEU A 68 12.57 -5.37 15.66
N LEU A 69 12.13 -6.33 16.49
CA LEU A 69 11.26 -7.43 16.08
C LEU A 69 9.94 -6.94 15.48
N SER A 70 9.34 -5.88 16.04
CA SER A 70 8.13 -5.28 15.47
C SER A 70 8.37 -4.70 14.08
N PHE A 71 9.54 -4.08 13.83
CA PHE A 71 9.90 -3.56 12.50
C PHE A 71 10.31 -4.66 11.52
N VAL A 72 10.94 -5.75 11.99
CA VAL A 72 11.17 -6.95 11.18
C VAL A 72 9.84 -7.55 10.74
N ALA A 73 8.89 -7.71 11.67
CA ALA A 73 7.55 -8.19 11.33
C ALA A 73 6.85 -7.26 10.33
N SER A 74 6.93 -5.95 10.52
CA SER A 74 6.41 -4.94 9.58
C SER A 74 7.03 -5.07 8.18
N ALA A 75 8.36 -5.19 8.12
CA ALA A 75 9.10 -5.36 6.87
C ALA A 75 8.76 -6.69 6.17
N LEU A 76 8.59 -7.78 6.91
CA LEU A 76 8.18 -9.08 6.40
C LEU A 76 6.75 -9.05 5.85
N LEU A 77 5.81 -8.42 6.55
CA LEU A 77 4.44 -8.26 6.05
C LEU A 77 4.39 -7.44 4.76
N LEU A 78 5.15 -6.34 4.70
CA LEU A 78 5.25 -5.52 3.49
C LEU A 78 5.88 -6.29 2.32
N THR A 79 6.96 -7.02 2.59
CA THR A 79 7.65 -7.83 1.58
C THR A 79 6.80 -9.00 1.10
N ALA A 80 6.10 -9.69 2.00
CA ALA A 80 5.15 -10.74 1.66
C ALA A 80 4.01 -10.19 0.81
N ASN A 81 3.48 -9.01 1.15
CA ASN A 81 2.44 -8.35 0.36
C ASN A 81 2.89 -8.10 -1.08
N TRP A 82 4.07 -7.48 -1.26
CA TRP A 82 4.64 -7.25 -2.58
C TRP A 82 5.00 -8.54 -3.32
N GLY A 83 5.55 -9.52 -2.62
CA GLY A 83 5.92 -10.82 -3.19
C GLY A 83 4.71 -11.60 -3.71
N VAL A 84 3.63 -11.66 -2.92
CA VAL A 84 2.36 -12.29 -3.32
C VAL A 84 1.75 -11.56 -4.51
N TYR A 85 1.78 -10.22 -4.50
CA TYR A 85 1.33 -9.43 -5.66
C TYR A 85 2.15 -9.76 -6.92
N ILE A 86 3.48 -9.73 -6.86
CA ILE A 86 4.33 -10.04 -8.03
C ILE A 86 4.12 -11.48 -8.50
N TRP A 87 4.07 -12.43 -7.58
CA TRP A 87 3.80 -13.83 -7.90
C TRP A 87 2.44 -13.99 -8.59
N SER A 88 1.40 -13.31 -8.09
CA SER A 88 0.06 -13.38 -8.67
C SER A 88 0.03 -12.83 -10.10
N VAL A 89 0.71 -11.72 -10.36
CA VAL A 89 0.81 -11.15 -11.71
C VAL A 89 1.53 -12.11 -12.65
N ASN A 90 2.67 -12.67 -12.21
CA ASN A 90 3.47 -13.59 -13.03
C ASN A 90 2.79 -14.93 -13.33
N ASN A 91 1.86 -15.38 -12.47
CA ASN A 91 1.13 -16.64 -12.65
C ASN A 91 -0.29 -16.43 -13.21
N GLY A 92 -0.60 -15.25 -13.77
CA GLY A 92 -1.90 -14.97 -14.40
C GLY A 92 -3.06 -14.73 -13.42
N HIS A 93 -2.79 -14.62 -12.12
CA HIS A 93 -3.76 -14.36 -11.05
C HIS A 93 -3.98 -12.85 -10.78
N VAL A 94 -3.89 -12.01 -11.81
CA VAL A 94 -4.03 -10.54 -11.70
C VAL A 94 -5.40 -10.13 -11.14
N ILE A 95 -6.46 -10.86 -11.52
CA ILE A 95 -7.82 -10.61 -11.05
C ILE A 95 -7.93 -10.86 -9.54
N ASP A 96 -7.38 -11.97 -9.05
CA ASP A 96 -7.40 -12.31 -7.62
C ASP A 96 -6.63 -11.28 -6.78
N ALA A 97 -5.51 -10.78 -7.31
CA ALA A 97 -4.73 -9.73 -6.67
C ALA A 97 -5.50 -8.40 -6.58
N SER A 98 -6.19 -8.05 -7.66
CA SER A 98 -7.02 -6.84 -7.74
C SER A 98 -8.19 -6.91 -6.75
N LEU A 99 -8.83 -8.08 -6.62
CA LEU A 99 -9.83 -8.33 -5.57
C LEU A 99 -9.23 -8.07 -4.18
N GLY A 100 -8.00 -8.52 -3.92
CA GLY A 100 -7.26 -8.24 -2.68
C GLY A 100 -7.25 -6.77 -2.28
N TYR A 101 -6.99 -5.87 -3.23
CA TYR A 101 -6.98 -4.44 -2.96
C TYR A 101 -8.36 -3.86 -2.64
N PHE A 102 -9.45 -4.46 -3.13
CA PHE A 102 -10.81 -4.10 -2.73
C PHE A 102 -11.21 -4.65 -1.35
N ILE A 103 -10.61 -5.78 -0.92
CA ILE A 103 -10.85 -6.39 0.39
C ILE A 103 -10.00 -5.72 1.49
N ASN A 104 -8.80 -5.21 1.16
CA ASN A 104 -7.89 -4.51 2.07
C ASN A 104 -8.58 -3.50 3.02
N PRO A 105 -9.42 -2.57 2.53
CA PRO A 105 -10.19 -1.65 3.37
C PRO A 105 -10.99 -2.33 4.48
N LEU A 106 -11.62 -3.47 4.18
CA LEU A 106 -12.42 -4.22 5.15
C LEU A 106 -11.54 -4.85 6.23
N PHE A 107 -10.38 -5.40 5.85
CA PHE A 107 -9.40 -5.89 6.82
C PHE A 107 -8.90 -4.78 7.74
N ASN A 108 -8.63 -3.58 7.21
CA ASN A 108 -8.25 -2.43 8.02
C ASN A 108 -9.33 -2.07 9.05
N VAL A 109 -10.60 -2.04 8.64
CA VAL A 109 -11.74 -1.81 9.54
C VAL A 109 -11.83 -2.92 10.60
N LEU A 110 -11.74 -4.20 10.20
CA LEU A 110 -11.81 -5.34 11.10
C LEU A 110 -10.68 -5.34 12.13
N LEU A 111 -9.45 -5.03 11.73
CA LEU A 111 -8.32 -4.89 12.65
C LEU A 111 -8.50 -3.71 13.60
N GLY A 112 -9.07 -2.60 13.14
CA GLY A 112 -9.47 -1.48 13.99
C GLY A 112 -10.48 -1.90 15.05
N LEU A 113 -11.51 -2.65 14.67
CA LEU A 113 -12.54 -3.15 15.57
C LEU A 113 -12.01 -4.17 16.59
N VAL A 114 -11.28 -5.19 16.13
CA VAL A 114 -10.90 -6.35 16.95
C VAL A 114 -9.66 -6.05 17.80
N VAL A 115 -8.62 -5.46 17.19
CA VAL A 115 -7.33 -5.27 17.85
C VAL A 115 -7.29 -3.94 18.59
N LEU A 116 -7.72 -2.86 17.93
CA LEU A 116 -7.68 -1.51 18.51
C LEU A 116 -8.95 -1.16 19.29
N LYS A 117 -9.96 -2.04 19.28
CA LYS A 117 -11.24 -1.86 19.96
C LYS A 117 -11.93 -0.55 19.57
N GLU A 118 -11.75 -0.13 18.32
CA GLU A 118 -12.43 1.04 17.76
C GLU A 118 -13.94 0.79 17.77
N ARG A 119 -14.73 1.80 18.15
CA ARG A 119 -16.19 1.72 18.15
C ARG A 119 -16.73 2.33 16.86
N LEU A 120 -17.33 1.51 16.00
CA LEU A 120 -18.05 1.98 14.83
C LEU A 120 -19.44 2.48 15.23
N ARG A 121 -19.86 3.57 14.59
CA ARG A 121 -21.23 4.08 14.69
C ARG A 121 -22.18 3.20 13.88
N ARG A 122 -23.47 3.24 14.20
CA ARG A 122 -24.50 2.43 13.51
C ARG A 122 -24.51 2.66 11.99
N GLY A 123 -24.30 3.88 11.52
CA GLY A 123 -24.22 4.16 10.08
C GLY A 123 -22.95 3.66 9.40
N GLN A 124 -21.83 3.63 10.13
CA GLN A 124 -20.57 3.06 9.64
C GLN A 124 -20.68 1.54 9.46
N TRP A 125 -21.41 0.85 10.36
CA TRP A 125 -21.71 -0.58 10.22
C TRP A 125 -22.48 -0.90 8.93
N ILE A 126 -23.46 -0.07 8.57
CA ILE A 126 -24.19 -0.23 7.30
C ILE A 126 -23.22 -0.13 6.12
N SER A 127 -22.33 0.88 6.14
CA SER A 127 -21.34 1.09 5.07
C SER A 127 -20.38 -0.10 4.94
N VAL A 128 -19.89 -0.63 6.06
CA VAL A 128 -19.04 -1.83 6.09
C VAL A 128 -19.79 -3.05 5.56
N GLY A 129 -21.07 -3.21 5.93
CA GLY A 129 -21.91 -4.30 5.44
C GLY A 129 -22.12 -4.26 3.92
N VAL A 130 -22.39 -3.08 3.37
CA VAL A 130 -22.52 -2.90 1.90
C VAL A 130 -21.20 -3.19 1.18
N ALA A 131 -20.08 -2.69 1.70
CA ALA A 131 -18.77 -2.98 1.12
C ALA A 131 -18.40 -4.48 1.20
N ALA A 132 -18.73 -5.15 2.31
CA ALA A 132 -18.56 -6.59 2.46
C ALA A 132 -19.46 -7.38 1.48
N ALA A 133 -20.70 -6.95 1.24
CA ALA A 133 -21.58 -7.56 0.26
C ALA A 133 -21.04 -7.40 -1.17
N GLY A 134 -20.50 -6.23 -1.53
CA GLY A 134 -19.85 -6.01 -2.82
C GLY A 134 -18.64 -6.92 -3.04
N VAL A 135 -17.81 -7.08 -2.00
CA VAL A 135 -16.69 -8.03 -2.02
C VAL A 135 -17.16 -9.48 -2.15
N ALA A 136 -18.22 -9.86 -1.43
CA ALA A 136 -18.78 -11.21 -1.52
C ALA A 136 -19.34 -11.50 -2.92
N TRP A 137 -19.99 -10.53 -3.55
CA TRP A 137 -20.48 -10.63 -4.93
C TRP A 137 -19.33 -10.85 -5.92
N LEU A 138 -18.28 -10.03 -5.83
CA LEU A 138 -17.09 -10.16 -6.69
C LEU A 138 -16.38 -11.51 -6.48
N THR A 139 -16.36 -11.98 -5.23
CA THR A 139 -15.80 -13.30 -4.88
C THR A 139 -16.63 -14.44 -5.46
N TRP A 140 -17.96 -14.35 -5.39
CA TRP A 140 -18.85 -15.33 -6.01
C TRP A 140 -18.58 -15.41 -7.51
N GLN A 141 -18.56 -14.26 -8.19
CA GLN A 141 -18.32 -14.24 -9.64
C GLN A 141 -16.96 -14.81 -10.04
N ALA A 142 -15.92 -14.63 -9.22
CA ALA A 142 -14.61 -15.21 -9.48
C ALA A 142 -14.64 -16.76 -9.44
N GLY A 143 -15.68 -17.38 -8.86
CA GLY A 143 -15.89 -18.83 -8.88
C GLY A 143 -14.91 -19.64 -8.02
N GLN A 144 -13.96 -18.97 -7.35
CA GLN A 144 -12.92 -19.59 -6.55
C GLN A 144 -12.70 -18.84 -5.23
N MET A 145 -12.20 -19.55 -4.22
CA MET A 145 -11.87 -18.95 -2.93
C MET A 145 -10.74 -17.91 -3.12
N PRO A 146 -10.90 -16.65 -2.65
CA PRO A 146 -10.01 -15.55 -3.00
C PRO A 146 -8.78 -15.52 -2.06
N TRP A 147 -8.04 -16.62 -1.99
CA TRP A 147 -6.95 -16.80 -1.02
C TRP A 147 -5.83 -15.77 -1.19
N ILE A 148 -5.50 -15.37 -2.43
CA ILE A 148 -4.52 -14.30 -2.72
C ILE A 148 -5.03 -12.98 -2.13
N ALA A 149 -6.30 -12.67 -2.35
CA ALA A 149 -6.93 -11.46 -1.84
C ALA A 149 -6.92 -11.41 -0.31
N LEU A 150 -7.15 -12.55 0.35
CA LEU A 150 -7.07 -12.68 1.81
C LEU A 150 -5.65 -12.47 2.33
N ILE A 151 -4.64 -13.06 1.69
CA ILE A 151 -3.24 -12.87 2.08
C ILE A 151 -2.83 -11.40 1.91
N LEU A 152 -3.18 -10.76 0.79
CA LEU A 152 -2.93 -9.34 0.58
C LEU A 152 -3.63 -8.48 1.64
N GLY A 153 -4.90 -8.80 1.94
CA GLY A 153 -5.72 -8.27 3.04
C GLY A 153 -5.01 -8.25 4.38
N ILE A 154 -4.63 -9.45 4.83
CA ILE A 154 -4.01 -9.70 6.13
C ILE A 154 -2.64 -9.03 6.21
N THR A 155 -1.83 -9.15 5.16
CA THR A 155 -0.46 -8.60 5.16
C THR A 155 -0.45 -7.09 5.15
N PHE A 156 -1.23 -6.44 4.27
CA PHE A 156 -1.29 -4.98 4.22
C PHE A 156 -1.99 -4.39 5.43
N GLY A 157 -3.07 -5.02 5.90
CA GLY A 157 -3.78 -4.58 7.11
C GLY A 157 -2.91 -4.73 8.37
N GLY A 158 -2.20 -5.85 8.50
CA GLY A 158 -1.23 -6.08 9.57
C GLY A 158 -0.09 -5.06 9.53
N TYR A 159 0.45 -4.76 8.34
CA TYR A 159 1.43 -3.68 8.16
C TYR A 159 0.86 -2.34 8.63
N GLY A 160 -0.33 -1.95 8.17
CA GLY A 160 -1.00 -0.72 8.58
C GLY A 160 -1.20 -0.62 10.10
N LEU A 161 -1.60 -1.72 10.73
CA LEU A 161 -1.76 -1.83 12.18
C LEU A 161 -0.42 -1.61 12.91
N LEU A 162 0.65 -2.31 12.49
CA LEU A 162 1.98 -2.16 13.08
C LEU A 162 2.50 -0.73 12.91
N ARG A 163 2.28 -0.09 11.75
CA ARG A 163 2.65 1.32 11.53
C ARG A 163 1.87 2.28 12.41
N LYS A 164 0.59 2.00 12.65
CA LYS A 164 -0.26 2.79 13.55
C LYS A 164 0.21 2.71 15.00
N THR A 165 0.64 1.54 15.47
CA THR A 165 1.10 1.33 16.85
C THR A 165 2.62 1.37 17.03
N ALA A 166 3.38 1.65 15.97
CA ALA A 166 4.85 1.64 16.00
C ALA A 166 5.41 2.60 17.05
N ALA A 167 6.63 2.35 17.53
CA ALA A 167 7.32 3.26 18.46
C ALA A 167 8.00 4.44 17.74
N LEU A 168 8.52 4.25 16.52
CA LEU A 168 9.35 5.24 15.81
C LEU A 168 8.57 6.14 14.87
N ALA A 169 8.97 7.40 14.70
CA ALA A 169 8.37 8.32 13.74
C ALA A 169 8.28 7.73 12.32
N ALA A 170 7.40 8.25 11.46
CA ALA A 170 7.17 7.68 10.12
C ALA A 170 8.49 7.52 9.33
N LEU A 171 9.33 8.55 9.34
CA LEU A 171 10.65 8.56 8.68
C LEU A 171 11.62 7.54 9.28
N GLU A 172 11.79 7.56 10.60
CA GLU A 172 12.68 6.65 11.33
C GLU A 172 12.27 5.18 11.11
N GLY A 173 10.99 4.88 11.27
CA GLY A 173 10.46 3.53 11.13
C GLY A 173 10.57 3.01 9.70
N LEU A 174 10.27 3.82 8.67
CA LEU A 174 10.40 3.39 7.28
C LEU A 174 11.88 3.22 6.90
N SER A 175 12.76 4.07 7.42
CA SER A 175 14.20 3.95 7.21
C SER A 175 14.72 2.63 7.80
N LEU A 176 14.29 2.28 9.02
CA LEU A 176 14.66 1.01 9.63
C LEU A 176 14.14 -0.21 8.84
N GLU A 177 12.87 -0.19 8.41
CA GLU A 177 12.31 -1.25 7.55
C GLU A 177 13.13 -1.41 6.26
N THR A 178 13.46 -0.29 5.62
CA THR A 178 14.21 -0.32 4.36
C THR A 178 15.66 -0.78 4.61
N MET A 179 16.29 -0.41 5.73
CA MET A 179 17.62 -0.92 6.12
C MET A 179 17.60 -2.43 6.36
N ILE A 180 16.53 -2.98 6.91
CA ILE A 180 16.38 -4.43 7.13
C ILE A 180 16.24 -5.17 5.79
N LEU A 181 15.49 -4.61 4.84
CA LEU A 181 15.27 -5.23 3.53
C LEU A 181 16.41 -5.02 2.53
N PHE A 182 17.21 -3.97 2.74
CA PHE A 182 18.28 -3.58 1.82
C PHE A 182 19.30 -4.68 1.51
N PRO A 183 19.83 -5.46 2.49
CA PRO A 183 20.76 -6.54 2.19
C PRO A 183 20.19 -7.57 1.21
N LEU A 184 18.92 -7.93 1.36
CA LEU A 184 18.25 -8.88 0.47
C LEU A 184 18.10 -8.31 -0.94
N ALA A 185 17.66 -7.05 -1.05
CA ALA A 185 17.56 -6.36 -2.34
C ALA A 185 18.93 -6.21 -3.03
N LEU A 186 19.97 -5.88 -2.26
CA LEU A 186 21.32 -5.71 -2.77
C LEU A 186 21.90 -7.04 -3.26
N MET A 187 21.75 -8.12 -2.48
CA MET A 187 22.17 -9.46 -2.89
C MET A 187 21.50 -9.88 -4.20
N TYR A 188 20.20 -9.64 -4.34
CA TYR A 188 19.46 -9.97 -5.57
C TYR A 188 19.95 -9.16 -6.78
N VAL A 189 20.17 -7.85 -6.63
CA VAL A 189 20.68 -7.00 -7.73
C VAL A 189 22.12 -7.36 -8.09
N LEU A 190 22.98 -7.65 -7.12
CA LEU A 190 24.34 -8.12 -7.39
C LEU A 190 24.33 -9.47 -8.12
N TRP A 191 23.48 -10.41 -7.70
CA TRP A 191 23.30 -11.68 -8.38
C TRP A 191 22.88 -11.48 -9.85
N LEU A 192 21.93 -10.58 -10.12
CA LEU A 192 21.53 -10.22 -11.49
C LEU A 192 22.69 -9.59 -12.28
N SER A 193 23.50 -8.74 -11.65
CA SER A 193 24.68 -8.15 -12.30
C SER A 193 25.69 -9.22 -12.72
N PHE A 194 25.96 -10.20 -11.85
CA PHE A 194 26.88 -11.30 -12.16
C PHE A 194 26.38 -12.20 -13.29
N HIS A 195 25.06 -12.33 -13.45
CA HIS A 195 24.45 -13.12 -14.52
C HIS A 195 24.16 -12.30 -15.79
N GLY A 196 24.56 -11.02 -15.83
CA GLY A 196 24.30 -10.14 -16.97
C GLY A 196 22.81 -9.88 -17.22
N GLN A 197 21.96 -9.98 -16.20
CA GLN A 197 20.50 -9.80 -16.28
C GLN A 197 20.02 -8.49 -15.62
N ASN A 198 20.93 -7.65 -15.13
CA ASN A 198 20.59 -6.42 -14.45
C ASN A 198 20.04 -5.37 -15.43
N ALA A 199 18.73 -5.14 -15.40
CA ALA A 199 18.04 -4.20 -16.28
C ALA A 199 18.53 -2.76 -16.13
N PHE A 200 19.01 -2.36 -14.95
CA PHE A 200 19.55 -1.00 -14.74
C PHE A 200 20.86 -0.78 -15.51
N LEU A 201 21.72 -1.80 -15.56
CA LEU A 201 22.98 -1.73 -16.31
C LEU A 201 22.77 -1.97 -17.81
N ASN A 202 21.85 -2.87 -18.15
CA ASN A 202 21.67 -3.36 -19.51
C ASN A 202 20.65 -2.59 -20.34
N THR A 203 19.76 -1.80 -19.73
CA THR A 203 18.76 -1.04 -20.50
C THR A 203 19.48 -0.08 -21.46
N PRO A 204 19.07 -0.02 -22.74
CA PRO A 204 19.61 0.93 -23.72
C PRO A 204 19.07 2.35 -23.51
N HIS A 205 18.02 2.51 -22.69
CA HIS A 205 17.32 3.78 -22.50
C HIS A 205 17.70 4.44 -21.16
N ASP A 206 18.30 5.62 -21.23
CA ASP A 206 18.61 6.41 -20.02
C ASP A 206 17.34 6.80 -19.25
N SER A 207 16.20 6.95 -19.93
CA SER A 207 14.90 7.20 -19.29
C SER A 207 14.52 6.08 -18.31
N THR A 208 14.71 4.82 -18.69
CA THR A 208 14.41 3.67 -17.81
C THR A 208 15.33 3.66 -16.60
N ARG A 209 16.63 3.99 -16.77
CA ARG A 209 17.57 4.09 -15.64
C ARG A 209 17.13 5.15 -14.64
N TRP A 210 16.75 6.33 -15.11
CA TRP A 210 16.28 7.41 -14.26
C TRP A 210 14.94 7.08 -13.59
N LEU A 211 14.03 6.41 -14.29
CA LEU A 211 12.77 5.93 -13.71
C LEU A 211 13.02 4.88 -12.62
N LEU A 212 13.95 3.94 -12.83
CA LEU A 212 14.37 2.97 -11.82
C LEU A 212 15.00 3.64 -10.59
N ALA A 213 15.79 4.70 -10.78
CA ALA A 213 16.31 5.50 -9.66
C ALA A 213 15.18 6.26 -8.93
N ALA A 214 14.23 6.83 -9.69
CA ALA A 214 13.05 7.51 -9.15
C ALA A 214 12.10 6.56 -8.41
N ALA A 215 12.18 5.24 -8.67
CA ALA A 215 11.41 4.21 -7.97
C ALA A 215 11.54 4.30 -6.44
N GLY A 216 12.70 4.75 -5.95
CA GLY A 216 12.95 5.00 -4.54
C GLY A 216 12.02 6.04 -3.95
N PRO A 217 12.16 7.34 -4.32
CA PRO A 217 11.24 8.39 -3.89
C PRO A 217 9.76 8.09 -4.17
N ILE A 218 9.44 7.54 -5.35
CA ILE A 218 8.06 7.16 -5.73
C ILE A 218 7.47 6.13 -4.76
N THR A 219 8.30 5.26 -4.16
CA THR A 219 7.86 4.28 -3.16
C THR A 219 7.89 4.83 -1.74
N ALA A 220 8.97 5.51 -1.37
CA ALA A 220 9.19 5.99 -0.01
C ALA A 220 8.21 7.09 0.38
N ILE A 221 7.94 8.06 -0.50
CA ILE A 221 7.08 9.22 -0.18
C ILE A 221 5.66 8.76 0.19
N PRO A 222 4.95 7.93 -0.61
CA PRO A 222 3.63 7.45 -0.24
C PRO A 222 3.63 6.62 1.05
N LEU A 223 4.66 5.80 1.29
CA LEU A 223 4.78 5.02 2.53
C LEU A 223 4.99 5.92 3.77
N LEU A 224 5.78 6.99 3.64
CA LEU A 224 5.95 8.00 4.70
C LEU A 224 4.62 8.70 5.01
N LEU A 225 3.90 9.12 3.97
CA LEU A 225 2.59 9.75 4.09
C LEU A 225 1.57 8.79 4.71
N PHE A 226 1.52 7.54 4.25
CA PHE A 226 0.65 6.50 4.79
C PHE A 226 0.94 6.26 6.28
N ALA A 227 2.20 6.03 6.65
CA ALA A 227 2.58 5.81 8.04
C ALA A 227 2.28 7.03 8.93
N ALA A 228 2.48 8.25 8.41
CA ALA A 228 2.11 9.48 9.10
C ALA A 228 0.58 9.62 9.27
N GLY A 229 -0.20 9.22 8.26
CA GLY A 229 -1.66 9.21 8.29
C GLY A 229 -2.23 8.17 9.25
N ALA A 230 -1.80 6.91 9.12
CA ALA A 230 -2.28 5.75 9.89
C ALA A 230 -2.22 5.96 11.41
N ARG A 231 -1.19 6.68 11.88
CA ARG A 231 -1.00 7.02 13.29
C ARG A 231 -1.98 8.05 13.83
N ARG A 232 -2.54 8.89 12.95
CA ARG A 232 -3.32 10.07 13.31
C ARG A 232 -4.83 9.91 13.08
N ILE A 233 -5.24 8.85 12.37
CA ILE A 233 -6.65 8.59 12.07
C ILE A 233 -7.06 7.17 12.49
N PRO A 234 -8.34 6.94 12.82
CA PRO A 234 -8.84 5.58 13.08
C PRO A 234 -8.59 4.64 11.91
N MET A 235 -8.39 3.35 12.19
CA MET A 235 -8.11 2.35 11.16
C MET A 235 -9.27 2.22 10.18
N ALA A 236 -10.51 2.36 10.68
CA ALA A 236 -11.68 2.38 9.82
C ALA A 236 -11.65 3.53 8.79
N VAL A 237 -11.20 4.72 9.19
CA VAL A 237 -11.06 5.87 8.27
C VAL A 237 -9.94 5.62 7.27
N LEU A 238 -8.81 5.05 7.71
CA LEU A 238 -7.70 4.68 6.82
C LEU A 238 -8.15 3.67 5.75
N GLY A 239 -8.89 2.63 6.16
CA GLY A 239 -9.47 1.64 5.25
C GLY A 239 -10.36 2.30 4.19
N LEU A 240 -11.20 3.25 4.56
CA LEU A 240 -12.09 3.92 3.61
C LEU A 240 -11.34 4.84 2.64
N LEU A 241 -10.35 5.59 3.12
CA LEU A 241 -9.51 6.41 2.24
C LEU A 241 -8.74 5.55 1.23
N GLN A 242 -8.47 4.29 1.54
CA GLN A 242 -7.79 3.37 0.64
C GLN A 242 -8.57 3.09 -0.66
N TYR A 243 -9.90 3.25 -0.67
CA TYR A 243 -10.70 3.12 -1.90
C TYR A 243 -10.40 4.19 -2.97
N LEU A 244 -9.70 5.27 -2.62
CA LEU A 244 -9.23 6.27 -3.58
C LEU A 244 -8.25 5.67 -4.60
N SER A 245 -7.32 4.82 -4.15
CA SER A 245 -6.31 4.20 -5.03
C SER A 245 -6.94 3.33 -6.12
N PRO A 246 -7.73 2.27 -5.83
CA PRO A 246 -8.33 1.45 -6.87
C PRO A 246 -9.30 2.23 -7.75
N THR A 247 -9.91 3.32 -7.24
CA THR A 247 -10.72 4.20 -8.09
C THR A 247 -9.89 4.92 -9.13
N MET A 248 -8.80 5.56 -8.73
CA MET A 248 -7.91 6.21 -9.68
C MET A 248 -7.35 5.22 -10.71
N GLN A 249 -6.97 4.02 -10.26
CA GLN A 249 -6.47 2.99 -11.16
C GLN A 249 -7.54 2.53 -12.17
N ALA A 250 -8.80 2.39 -11.76
CA ALA A 250 -9.91 2.10 -12.67
C ALA A 250 -10.11 3.23 -13.69
N LEU A 251 -10.08 4.49 -13.26
CA LEU A 251 -10.20 5.65 -14.16
C LEU A 251 -9.06 5.73 -15.18
N LEU A 252 -7.82 5.46 -14.74
CA LEU A 252 -6.66 5.36 -15.64
C LEU A 252 -6.81 4.20 -16.62
N GLY A 253 -7.27 3.03 -16.16
CA GLY A 253 -7.56 1.87 -17.01
C GLY A 253 -8.51 2.22 -18.16
N VAL A 254 -9.62 2.89 -17.86
CA VAL A 254 -10.64 3.23 -18.86
C VAL A 254 -10.22 4.40 -19.77
N TRP A 255 -9.72 5.50 -19.20
CA TRP A 255 -9.52 6.74 -19.96
C TRP A 255 -8.13 6.88 -20.57
N VAL A 256 -7.11 6.27 -19.97
CA VAL A 256 -5.71 6.39 -20.43
C VAL A 256 -5.27 5.13 -21.16
N PHE A 257 -5.54 3.96 -20.59
CA PHE A 257 -5.14 2.68 -21.17
C PHE A 257 -6.21 2.05 -22.07
N HIS A 258 -7.40 2.64 -22.13
CA HIS A 258 -8.52 2.19 -22.95
C HIS A 258 -8.89 0.71 -22.74
N GLU A 259 -8.74 0.22 -21.51
CA GLU A 259 -9.12 -1.15 -21.13
C GLU A 259 -10.64 -1.33 -21.14
N ALA A 260 -11.08 -2.52 -21.55
CA ALA A 260 -12.49 -2.89 -21.51
C ALA A 260 -13.00 -2.97 -20.06
N PHE A 261 -13.91 -2.07 -19.69
CA PHE A 261 -14.56 -2.09 -18.39
C PHE A 261 -15.80 -2.99 -18.44
N THR A 262 -15.64 -4.23 -18.00
CA THR A 262 -16.74 -5.22 -18.02
C THR A 262 -17.89 -4.79 -17.10
N ALA A 263 -19.12 -5.21 -17.44
CA ALA A 263 -20.32 -4.89 -16.66
C ALA A 263 -20.19 -5.33 -15.19
N ASP A 264 -19.52 -6.46 -14.95
CA ASP A 264 -19.27 -6.99 -13.61
C ASP A 264 -18.36 -6.10 -12.76
N ARG A 265 -17.28 -5.57 -13.36
CA ARG A 265 -16.38 -4.62 -12.70
C ARG A 265 -17.11 -3.32 -12.38
N LEU A 266 -18.02 -2.88 -13.25
CA LEU A 266 -18.85 -1.71 -13.02
C LEU A 266 -19.81 -1.90 -11.85
N ILE A 267 -20.49 -3.05 -11.78
CA ILE A 267 -21.39 -3.35 -10.65
C ILE A 267 -20.62 -3.33 -9.32
N GLY A 268 -19.50 -4.03 -9.24
CA GLY A 268 -18.66 -4.03 -8.03
C GLY A 268 -18.16 -2.64 -7.65
N PHE A 269 -17.71 -1.87 -8.64
CA PHE A 269 -17.27 -0.49 -8.45
C PHE A 269 -18.38 0.41 -7.90
N LEU A 270 -19.58 0.34 -8.49
CA LEU A 270 -20.75 1.11 -8.05
C LEU A 270 -21.19 0.75 -6.63
N ILE A 271 -21.17 -0.54 -6.25
CA ILE A 271 -21.52 -0.99 -4.89
C ILE A 271 -20.55 -0.41 -3.86
N ILE A 272 -19.25 -0.46 -4.15
CA ILE A 272 -18.21 0.09 -3.26
C ILE A 272 -18.35 1.60 -3.13
N TRP A 273 -18.63 2.30 -4.23
CA TRP A 273 -18.87 3.74 -4.20
C TRP A 273 -20.15 4.12 -3.45
N ALA A 274 -21.22 3.34 -3.57
CA ALA A 274 -22.42 3.53 -2.78
C ALA A 274 -22.13 3.39 -1.27
N ALA A 275 -21.34 2.39 -0.87
CA ALA A 275 -20.89 2.22 0.51
C ALA A 275 -20.07 3.42 1.01
N LEU A 276 -19.18 3.95 0.17
CA LEU A 276 -18.34 5.10 0.50
C LEU A 276 -19.17 6.39 0.66
N ILE A 277 -20.12 6.63 -0.26
CA ILE A 277 -21.03 7.78 -0.21
C ILE A 277 -21.88 7.72 1.06
N LEU A 278 -22.43 6.55 1.40
CA LEU A 278 -23.18 6.34 2.64
C LEU A 278 -22.35 6.67 3.87
N TYR A 279 -21.08 6.23 3.91
CA TYR A 279 -20.18 6.52 5.02
C TYR A 279 -19.90 8.01 5.17
N VAL A 280 -19.57 8.69 4.07
CA VAL A 280 -19.27 10.12 4.07
C VAL A 280 -20.51 10.93 4.44
N ALA A 281 -21.67 10.58 3.88
CA ALA A 281 -22.94 11.24 4.18
C ALA A 281 -23.31 11.10 5.66
N GLU A 282 -23.16 9.91 6.26
CA GLU A 282 -23.40 9.73 7.69
C GLU A 282 -22.41 10.53 8.54
N GLY A 283 -21.13 10.51 8.20
CA GLY A 283 -20.10 11.28 8.91
C GLY A 283 -20.39 12.78 8.90
N LEU A 284 -20.79 13.33 7.74
CA LEU A 284 -21.19 14.73 7.60
C LEU A 284 -22.47 15.05 8.37
N TRP A 285 -23.46 14.17 8.32
CA TRP A 285 -24.72 14.37 9.02
C TRP A 285 -24.53 14.43 10.54
N VAL A 286 -23.74 13.52 11.10
CA VAL A 286 -23.44 13.53 12.54
C VAL A 286 -22.57 14.72 12.92
N SER A 287 -21.57 15.09 12.11
CA SER A 287 -20.73 16.27 12.38
C SER A 287 -21.52 17.58 12.34
N ARG A 288 -22.57 17.67 11.53
CA ARG A 288 -23.47 18.83 11.48
C ARG A 288 -24.43 18.89 12.67
N ARG A 289 -24.82 17.75 13.24
CA ARG A 289 -25.66 17.67 14.45
C ARG A 289 -24.91 17.90 15.76
N ALA A 290 -23.59 17.75 15.75
CA ALA A 290 -22.73 17.98 16.91
C ALA A 290 -22.21 19.42 17.04
N LYS A 291 -22.50 20.27 16.05
CA LYS A 291 -22.34 21.72 16.10
C LYS A 291 -23.68 22.36 16.45
#